data_AF-A0A0A7LFY5-F1
#
_entry.id   AF-A0A0A7LFY5-F1
#
_cell.length_a   1.000
_cell.length_b   1.000
_cell.length_c   1.000
_cell.angle_alpha   90.00
_cell.angle_beta   90.00
_cell.angle_gamma   90.00
#
_symmetry.space_group_name_H-M   'P 1'
#
loop_
_entity.id
_entity.type
_entity.pdbx_description
1 polymer ?
#
loop_
_entity_poly.entity_id
_entity_poly.type
_entity_poly.pdbx_seq_one_letter_code
_entity_poly.pdbx_strand_id
1 'polypeptide(L)'
;MGEMEESITIRMGKEDTQTMDDFMVEIGVKSRSRFIRDAIIGYINLKKEGANGAGNGIFVRFKEVQMEAIRLMVEQGVAFDEEEFVRKCTMDRIVTKESEVEAANRALAMAQKTSAMK
;
A
#
# COMPACT_ATOMS: atom_id res chain seq x y z
N MET A 1 2.75 -35.17 14.57
CA MET A 1 3.83 -34.99 13.57
C MET A 1 4.50 -33.68 13.90
N GLY A 2 5.78 -33.70 14.30
CA GLY A 2 6.51 -32.48 14.58
C GLY A 2 6.78 -31.75 13.27
N GLU A 3 6.36 -30.50 13.16
CA GLU A 3 6.74 -29.63 12.05
C GLU A 3 8.27 -29.54 12.02
N MET A 4 8.89 -29.84 10.89
CA MET A 4 10.33 -29.64 10.71
C MET A 4 10.57 -28.13 10.66
N GLU A 5 11.19 -27.58 11.71
CA GLU A 5 11.71 -26.21 11.67
C GLU A 5 12.84 -26.16 10.63
N GLU A 6 12.54 -25.69 9.43
CA GLU A 6 13.54 -25.46 8.40
C GLU A 6 14.47 -24.31 8.82
N SER A 7 15.70 -24.66 9.24
CA SER A 7 16.73 -23.68 9.57
C SER A 7 17.50 -23.27 8.33
N ILE A 8 17.51 -21.99 8.00
CA ILE A 8 18.30 -21.43 6.89
C ILE A 8 19.60 -20.85 7.46
N THR A 9 20.75 -21.26 6.90
CA THR A 9 22.07 -20.73 7.27
C THR A 9 22.62 -19.88 6.14
N ILE A 10 23.00 -18.63 6.43
CA ILE A 10 23.59 -17.69 5.47
C ILE A 10 25.03 -17.42 5.89
N ARG A 11 25.97 -17.51 4.94
CA ARG A 11 27.36 -17.09 5.15
C ARG A 11 27.53 -15.67 4.65
N MET A 12 28.12 -14.81 5.49
CA MET A 12 28.37 -13.40 5.19
C MET A 12 29.84 -13.06 5.43
N GLY A 13 30.33 -12.03 4.76
CA GLY A 13 31.63 -11.43 5.06
C GLY A 13 31.64 -10.81 6.46
N LYS A 14 32.85 -10.62 7.01
CA LYS A 14 33.01 -9.99 8.33
C LYS A 14 32.53 -8.54 8.32
N GLU A 15 32.83 -7.79 7.25
CA GLU A 15 32.43 -6.39 7.08
C GLU A 15 30.90 -6.25 6.99
N ASP A 16 30.24 -7.11 6.21
CA ASP A 16 28.78 -7.11 6.08
C ASP A 16 28.09 -7.44 7.41
N THR A 17 28.64 -8.39 8.16
CA THR A 17 28.10 -8.79 9.47
C THR A 17 28.20 -7.65 10.46
N GLN A 18 29.36 -6.97 10.50
CA GLN A 18 29.56 -5.81 11.38
C GLN A 18 28.62 -4.66 11.03
N THR A 19 28.51 -4.34 9.74
CA THR A 19 27.63 -3.26 9.25
C THR A 19 26.17 -3.54 9.61
N MET A 20 25.74 -4.80 9.47
CA MET A 20 24.41 -5.22 9.86
C MET A 20 24.17 -5.08 11.37
N ASP A 21 25.14 -5.51 12.19
CA ASP A 21 25.03 -5.40 13.65
C ASP A 21 24.94 -3.96 14.13
N ASP A 22 25.78 -3.07 13.57
CA ASP A 22 25.78 -1.65 13.92
C ASP A 22 24.43 -1.01 13.59
N PHE A 23 23.90 -1.30 12.40
CA PHE A 23 22.57 -0.84 12.00
C PHE A 23 21.47 -1.39 12.91
N MET A 24 21.53 -2.68 13.25
CA MET A 24 20.56 -3.31 14.17
C MET A 24 20.56 -2.66 15.55
N VAL A 25 21.73 -2.26 16.06
CA VAL A 25 21.87 -1.53 17.33
C VAL A 25 21.20 -0.15 17.22
N GLU A 26 21.44 0.57 16.14
CA GLU A 26 20.85 1.90 15.89
C GLU A 26 19.31 1.86 15.92
N ILE A 27 18.71 0.86 15.28
CA ILE A 27 17.25 0.70 15.22
C ILE A 27 16.66 -0.11 16.39
N GLY A 28 17.48 -0.53 17.36
CA GLY A 28 17.06 -1.23 18.57
C GLY A 28 16.61 -2.69 18.37
N VAL A 29 17.04 -3.35 17.29
CA VAL A 29 16.68 -4.74 16.99
C VAL A 29 17.71 -5.70 17.58
N LYS A 30 17.25 -6.62 18.44
CA LYS A 30 18.13 -7.52 19.22
C LYS A 30 18.40 -8.89 18.60
N SER A 31 17.63 -9.30 17.59
CA SER A 31 17.73 -10.64 17.00
C SER A 31 18.09 -10.56 15.51
N ARG A 32 19.26 -11.10 15.16
CA ARG A 32 19.74 -11.17 13.76
C ARG A 32 18.79 -11.98 12.89
N SER A 33 18.30 -13.11 13.38
CA SER A 33 17.37 -13.97 12.65
C SER A 33 16.05 -13.26 12.35
N ARG A 34 15.53 -12.49 13.32
CA ARG A 34 14.33 -11.67 13.10
C ARG A 34 14.59 -10.55 12.10
N PHE A 35 15.70 -9.84 12.26
CA PHE A 35 16.10 -8.79 11.34
C PHE A 35 16.21 -9.28 9.89
N ILE A 36 16.93 -10.39 9.67
CA ILE A 36 17.12 -10.98 8.34
C ILE A 36 15.78 -11.45 7.76
N ARG A 37 14.91 -12.09 8.57
CA ARG A 37 13.59 -12.53 8.13
C ARG A 37 12.72 -11.34 7.70
N ASP A 38 12.66 -10.30 8.52
CA ASP A 38 11.86 -9.10 8.24
C ASP A 38 12.40 -8.36 7.01
N ALA A 39 13.72 -8.29 6.83
CA ALA A 39 14.36 -7.69 5.66
C ALA A 39 14.08 -8.47 4.37
N ILE A 40 14.15 -9.80 4.40
CA ILE A 40 13.82 -10.66 3.25
C ILE A 40 12.34 -10.52 2.88
N ILE A 41 11.44 -10.57 3.86
CA ILE A 41 10.00 -10.38 3.62
C ILE A 41 9.75 -8.98 3.04
N GLY A 42 10.34 -7.94 3.62
CA GLY A 42 10.23 -6.56 3.14
C GLY A 42 10.73 -6.41 1.70
N TYR A 43 11.89 -6.99 1.38
CA TYR A 43 12.45 -6.97 0.02
C TYR A 43 11.57 -7.73 -0.98
N ILE A 44 11.08 -8.92 -0.61
CA ILE A 44 10.19 -9.73 -1.46
C ILE A 44 8.87 -9.00 -1.69
N ASN A 45 8.29 -8.37 -0.67
CA ASN A 45 7.05 -7.60 -0.81
C ASN A 45 7.28 -6.40 -1.74
N LEU A 46 8.36 -5.64 -1.53
CA LEU A 46 8.76 -4.54 -2.40
C LEU A 46 9.00 -4.98 -3.86
N LYS A 47 9.53 -6.19 -4.08
CA LYS A 47 9.75 -6.77 -5.41
C LYS A 47 8.47 -7.34 -6.04
N LYS A 48 7.58 -7.94 -5.24
CA LYS A 48 6.28 -8.48 -5.69
C LYS A 48 5.31 -7.37 -6.07
N GLU A 49 5.38 -6.23 -5.38
CA GLU A 49 4.63 -5.01 -5.71
C GLU A 49 5.19 -4.28 -6.95
N GLY A 50 6.32 -4.75 -7.48
CA GLY A 50 6.86 -4.33 -8.76
C GLY A 50 7.51 -2.94 -8.72
N ALA A 51 8.59 -2.81 -9.49
CA ALA A 51 9.26 -1.57 -9.81
C ALA A 51 8.41 -0.59 -10.67
N ASN A 52 7.11 -0.44 -10.38
CA ASN A 52 6.16 0.44 -11.07
C ASN A 52 5.55 1.52 -10.17
N GLY A 53 5.94 1.61 -8.90
CA GLY A 53 5.30 2.46 -7.91
C GLY A 53 6.08 3.71 -7.49
N ALA A 54 6.91 4.32 -8.34
CA ALA A 54 7.41 5.69 -8.08
C ALA A 54 6.29 6.74 -8.26
N GLY A 55 5.09 6.44 -7.76
CA GLY A 55 3.98 7.36 -7.65
C GLY A 55 4.14 8.17 -6.37
N ASN A 56 3.99 9.48 -6.46
CA ASN A 56 3.91 10.38 -5.32
C ASN A 56 2.64 10.02 -4.51
N GLY A 57 2.75 9.07 -3.58
CA GLY A 57 1.62 8.48 -2.87
C GLY A 57 1.79 8.50 -1.35
N ILE A 58 0.67 8.56 -0.64
CA ILE A 58 0.62 8.47 0.82
C ILE A 58 0.29 7.03 1.20
N PHE A 59 1.15 6.40 2.00
CA PHE A 59 0.92 5.06 2.53
C PHE A 59 0.27 5.15 3.92
N VAL A 60 -0.94 4.63 4.04
CA VAL A 60 -1.69 4.60 5.32
C VAL A 60 -1.70 3.18 5.85
N ARG A 61 -1.34 3.00 7.13
CA ARG A 61 -1.43 1.70 7.81
C ARG A 61 -2.78 1.57 8.50
N PHE A 62 -3.50 0.51 8.14
CA PHE A 62 -4.75 0.11 8.79
C PHE A 62 -4.50 -1.03 9.77
N LYS A 63 -5.32 -1.09 10.82
CA LYS A 63 -5.38 -2.27 11.71
C LYS A 63 -6.03 -3.43 10.96
N GLU A 64 -5.77 -4.66 11.38
CA GLU A 64 -6.32 -5.87 10.74
C GLU A 64 -7.85 -5.81 10.63
N VAL A 65 -8.55 -5.47 11.72
CA VAL A 65 -10.01 -5.31 11.73
C VAL A 65 -10.51 -4.29 10.71
N GLN A 66 -9.74 -3.23 10.46
CA GLN A 66 -10.11 -2.20 9.47
C GLN A 66 -9.90 -2.73 8.03
N MET A 67 -8.81 -3.44 7.78
CA MET A 67 -8.56 -4.09 6.49
C MET A 67 -9.63 -5.13 6.16
N GLU A 68 -10.03 -5.93 7.15
CA GLU A 68 -11.07 -6.93 6.99
C GLU A 68 -12.44 -6.30 6.71
N ALA A 69 -12.77 -5.20 7.41
CA ALA A 69 -13.99 -4.45 7.13
C ALA A 69 -14.01 -3.89 5.69
N ILE A 70 -12.89 -3.35 5.20
CA ILE A 70 -12.79 -2.84 3.83
C ILE A 70 -12.96 -3.98 2.82
N ARG A 71 -12.32 -5.13 3.04
CA ARG A 71 -12.47 -6.32 2.18
C ARG A 71 -13.90 -6.79 2.09
N LEU A 72 -14.59 -6.90 3.22
CA LEU A 72 -16.00 -7.29 3.25
C LEU A 72 -16.89 -6.31 2.48
N MET A 73 -16.58 -5.00 2.50
CA MET A 73 -17.30 -4.01 1.72
C MET A 73 -17.07 -4.17 0.21
N VAL A 74 -15.85 -4.50 -0.21
CA VAL A 74 -15.54 -4.83 -1.62
C VAL A 74 -16.27 -6.11 -2.05
N GLU A 75 -16.27 -7.15 -1.22
CA GLU A 75 -17.00 -8.40 -1.50
C GLU A 75 -18.51 -8.19 -1.62
N GLN A 76 -19.06 -7.23 -0.88
CA GLN A 76 -20.47 -6.81 -0.98
C GLN A 76 -20.76 -5.92 -2.19
N GLY A 77 -19.75 -5.57 -2.99
CA GLY A 77 -19.88 -4.74 -4.18
C GLY A 77 -20.02 -3.24 -3.91
N VAL A 78 -19.63 -2.77 -2.72
CA VAL A 78 -19.67 -1.33 -2.37
C VAL A 78 -18.60 -0.54 -3.14
N ALA A 79 -17.48 -1.19 -3.46
CA ALA A 79 -16.38 -0.68 -4.29
C ALA A 79 -15.78 -1.83 -5.11
N PHE A 80 -15.04 -1.49 -6.16
CA PHE A 80 -14.35 -2.46 -7.03
C PHE A 80 -13.13 -3.07 -6.35
N ASP A 81 -12.36 -2.25 -5.64
CA ASP A 81 -11.20 -2.68 -4.84
C ASP A 81 -11.01 -1.79 -3.60
N GLU A 82 -10.11 -2.21 -2.70
CA GLU A 82 -9.84 -1.50 -1.45
C GLU A 82 -9.27 -0.09 -1.66
N GLU A 83 -8.51 0.12 -2.74
CA GLU A 83 -7.89 1.41 -3.05
C GLU A 83 -8.94 2.42 -3.53
N GLU A 84 -9.83 2.00 -4.42
CA GLU A 84 -10.97 2.79 -4.90
C GLU A 84 -11.86 3.21 -3.73
N PHE A 85 -12.12 2.29 -2.80
CA PHE A 85 -12.90 2.59 -1.60
C PHE A 85 -12.26 3.72 -0.78
N VAL A 86 -10.97 3.58 -0.43
CA VAL A 86 -10.26 4.59 0.38
C VAL A 86 -10.16 5.92 -0.35
N ARG A 87 -9.92 5.89 -1.66
CA ARG A 87 -9.88 7.08 -2.52
C ARG A 87 -11.22 7.79 -2.50
N LYS A 88 -12.32 7.07 -2.66
CA LYS A 88 -13.68 7.62 -2.63
C LYS A 88 -14.00 8.26 -1.29
N CYS A 89 -13.73 7.57 -0.17
CA CYS A 89 -13.93 8.13 1.16
C CYS A 89 -13.12 9.43 1.39
N THR A 90 -11.90 9.48 0.83
CA THR A 90 -11.05 10.67 0.92
C THR A 90 -11.61 11.80 0.05
N MET A 91 -12.04 11.49 -1.17
CA MET A 91 -12.64 12.45 -2.09
C MET A 91 -13.94 13.03 -1.54
N ASP A 92 -14.82 12.22 -0.94
CA ASP A 92 -16.06 12.68 -0.30
C ASP A 92 -15.80 13.69 0.84
N ARG A 93 -14.59 13.68 1.41
CA ARG A 93 -14.18 14.59 2.48
C ARG A 93 -13.52 15.87 1.96
N ILE A 94 -12.84 15.79 0.82
CA ILE A 94 -12.07 16.90 0.22
C ILE A 94 -12.94 17.70 -0.76
N VAL A 95 -13.74 17.00 -1.56
CA VAL A 95 -14.61 17.58 -2.58
C VAL A 95 -15.96 17.87 -1.95
N THR A 96 -16.35 19.14 -1.92
CA THR A 96 -17.67 19.53 -1.44
C THR A 96 -18.72 19.19 -2.50
N LYS A 97 -19.95 18.85 -2.07
CA LYS A 97 -21.07 18.58 -3.00
C LYS A 97 -21.33 19.74 -3.98
N GLU A 98 -21.08 20.97 -3.55
CA GLU A 98 -21.19 22.16 -4.40
C GLU A 98 -20.20 22.12 -5.57
N SER A 99 -18.95 21.72 -5.30
CA SER A 99 -17.93 21.60 -6.35
C SER A 99 -18.22 20.48 -7.35
N GLU A 100 -18.85 19.38 -6.92
CA GLU A 100 -19.29 18.30 -7.83
C GLU A 100 -20.40 18.76 -8.77
N VAL A 101 -21.40 19.48 -8.24
CA VAL A 101 -22.53 20.00 -9.04
C VAL A 101 -22.03 21.01 -10.07
N GLU A 102 -21.11 21.90 -9.69
CA GLU A 102 -20.49 22.82 -10.65
C GLU A 102 -19.69 22.09 -11.73
N ALA A 103 -18.91 21.08 -11.36
CA ALA A 103 -18.13 20.29 -12.31
C ALA A 103 -19.04 19.53 -13.29
N ALA A 104 -20.11 18.93 -12.80
CA ALA A 104 -21.11 18.24 -13.63
C ALA A 104 -21.80 19.20 -14.61
N ASN A 105 -22.21 20.39 -14.14
CA ASN A 105 -22.82 21.41 -15.00
C ASN A 105 -21.85 21.90 -16.10
N ARG A 106 -20.58 22.13 -15.76
CA ARG A 106 -19.55 22.51 -16.74
C ARG A 106 -19.29 21.41 -17.76
N ALA A 107 -19.20 20.16 -17.31
CA ALA A 107 -18.99 19.01 -18.20
C ALA A 107 -20.17 18.81 -19.17
N LEU A 108 -21.40 18.95 -18.68
CA LEU A 108 -22.60 18.86 -19.52
C LEU A 108 -22.64 19.99 -20.56
N ALA A 109 -22.35 21.22 -20.16
CA ALA A 109 -22.30 22.36 -21.09
C ALA A 109 -21.22 22.18 -22.17
N MET A 110 -20.05 21.63 -21.82
CA MET A 110 -19.00 21.29 -22.80
C MET A 110 -19.45 20.17 -23.73
N ALA A 111 -20.03 19.09 -23.22
CA ALA A 111 -20.51 17.97 -24.03
C ALA A 111 -21.60 18.41 -25.04
N GLN A 112 -22.53 19.27 -24.60
CA GLN A 112 -23.55 19.86 -25.48
C GLN A 112 -22.92 20.72 -26.57
N LYS A 113 -21.93 21.56 -26.22
CA LYS A 113 -21.22 22.39 -27.19
C LYS A 113 -20.45 21.54 -28.21
N THR A 114 -19.76 20.49 -27.78
CA THR A 114 -19.06 19.55 -28.66
C THR A 114 -20.02 18.76 -29.55
N SER A 115 -21.19 18.38 -29.04
CA SER A 115 -22.22 17.69 -29.82
C SER A 115 -22.89 18.60 -30.85
N ALA A 116 -23.01 19.91 -30.57
CA ALA A 116 -23.55 20.89 -31.51
C ALA A 116 -22.55 21.35 -32.58
N MET A 117 -21.26 21.03 -32.40
CA MET A 117 -20.17 21.30 -33.36
C MET A 117 -19.85 20.09 -34.27
N LYS A 118 -20.49 18.94 -34.03
CA LYS A 118 -20.52 17.79 -34.95
C LYS A 118 -21.71 17.92 -35.89
#